data_AF-A0A6S7IME1-F1
#
_entry.id   AF-A0A6S7IME1-F1
#
_cell.length_a   1.000
_cell.length_b   1.000
_cell.length_c   1.000
_cell.angle_alpha   90.00
_cell.angle_beta   90.00
_cell.angle_gamma   90.00
#
_symmetry.space_group_name_H-M   'P 1'
#
loop_
_entity.id
_entity.type
_entity.pdbx_description
1 polymer ?
#
loop_
_entity_poly.entity_id
_entity_poly.type
_entity_poly.pdbx_seq_one_letter_code
_entity_poly.pdbx_strand_id
1 'polypeptide(L)'
;MTDNKFLRARLKYERNSLEKNYNGEKFPWNWRNGMALFELNIKTSRNNVYRLRILVGENYPKQLPDLVVCASPKPMPKSLEWQGTHTTHTWPQKHGLLQICFYRQVCWEKQNIRLCQVFEKGEQWLEAYEEHLATGKPMDELLPPMEPTEEEFQEEERRRAEYERRMAEFDQKILGLK
;
A
#
# COMPACT_ATOMS: atom_id res chain seq x y z
N MET A 1 -4.81 -16.07 21.13
CA MET A 1 -5.09 -14.82 21.88
C MET A 1 -3.85 -13.97 22.17
N THR A 2 -2.65 -14.36 21.70
CA THR A 2 -1.37 -13.70 21.98
C THR A 2 -1.01 -12.59 20.97
N ASP A 3 -1.69 -12.53 19.82
CA ASP A 3 -1.33 -11.67 18.68
C ASP A 3 -1.65 -10.18 18.85
N ASN A 4 -2.65 -9.82 19.67
CA ASN A 4 -3.09 -8.41 19.76
C ASN A 4 -2.09 -7.51 20.52
N LYS A 5 -1.35 -8.04 21.50
CA LYS A 5 -0.40 -7.25 22.31
C LYS A 5 0.84 -6.83 21.50
N PHE A 6 1.38 -7.75 20.69
CA PHE A 6 2.52 -7.46 19.81
C PHE A 6 2.15 -6.43 18.74
N LEU A 7 1.00 -6.60 18.08
CA LEU A 7 0.50 -5.64 17.09
C LEU A 7 0.34 -4.25 17.71
N ARG A 8 -0.33 -4.14 18.87
CA ARG A 8 -0.49 -2.84 19.57
C ARG A 8 0.85 -2.19 19.92
N ALA A 9 1.82 -2.97 20.38
CA ALA A 9 3.15 -2.45 20.69
C ALA A 9 3.86 -1.93 19.43
N ARG A 10 3.78 -2.69 18.32
CA ARG A 10 4.34 -2.26 17.03
C ARG A 10 3.64 -1.00 16.52
N LEU A 11 2.31 -0.94 16.54
CA LEU A 11 1.54 0.24 16.11
C LEU A 11 1.86 1.48 16.94
N LYS A 12 2.07 1.33 18.26
CA LYS A 12 2.51 2.43 19.12
C LYS A 12 3.89 2.94 18.72
N TYR A 13 4.82 2.04 18.39
CA TYR A 13 6.15 2.41 17.89
C TYR A 13 6.06 3.14 16.54
N GLU A 14 5.28 2.63 15.58
CA GLU A 14 5.05 3.27 14.29
C GLU A 14 4.46 4.67 14.44
N ARG A 15 3.45 4.81 15.30
CA ARG A 15 2.84 6.10 15.61
C ARG A 15 3.86 7.11 16.10
N ASN A 16 4.69 6.73 17.08
CA ASN A 16 5.71 7.63 17.61
C ASN A 16 6.73 8.04 16.52
N SER A 17 7.06 7.13 15.60
CA SER A 17 7.92 7.42 14.46
C SER A 17 7.25 8.40 13.49
N LEU A 18 5.96 8.24 13.22
CA LEU A 18 5.17 9.15 12.38
C LEU A 18 5.10 10.56 12.98
N GLU A 19 4.73 10.67 14.25
CA GLU A 19 4.64 11.94 14.96
C GLU A 19 6.00 12.67 14.98
N LYS A 20 7.12 11.93 15.06
CA LYS A 20 8.47 12.50 14.95
C LYS A 20 8.79 12.98 13.53
N ASN A 21 8.42 12.22 12.50
CA ASN A 21 8.77 12.52 11.11
C ASN A 21 7.91 13.64 10.52
N TYR A 22 6.68 13.82 11.01
CA TYR A 22 5.73 14.82 10.50
C TYR A 22 5.51 15.97 11.49
N ASN A 23 6.61 16.51 12.05
CA ASN A 23 6.62 17.73 12.89
C ASN A 23 5.62 17.74 14.06
N GLY A 24 5.37 16.57 14.69
CA GLY A 24 4.46 16.46 15.82
C GLY A 24 2.98 16.42 15.44
N GLU A 25 2.64 16.24 14.15
CA GLU A 25 1.27 15.96 13.73
C GLU A 25 0.74 14.76 14.53
N LYS A 26 -0.41 14.94 15.18
CA LYS A 26 -0.98 13.91 16.03
C LYS A 26 -1.69 12.88 15.17
N PHE A 27 -1.27 11.63 15.28
CA PHE A 27 -1.95 10.50 14.66
C PHE A 27 -2.91 9.87 15.68
N PRO A 28 -4.22 10.17 15.65
CA PRO A 28 -5.17 9.60 16.60
C PRO A 28 -5.22 8.08 16.49
N TRP A 29 -5.51 7.39 17.61
CA TRP A 29 -5.75 5.94 17.61
C TRP A 29 -7.11 5.64 16.97
N ASN A 30 -7.11 5.56 15.65
CA ASN A 30 -8.32 5.26 14.88
C ASN A 30 -8.34 3.79 14.50
N TRP A 31 -9.50 3.17 14.71
CA TRP A 31 -9.79 1.80 14.30
C TRP A 31 -11.08 1.78 13.49
N ARG A 32 -11.11 1.02 12.40
CA ARG A 32 -12.30 0.83 11.58
C ARG A 32 -12.29 -0.59 11.02
N ASN A 33 -13.38 -1.32 11.26
CA ASN A 33 -13.53 -2.70 10.81
C ASN A 33 -12.33 -3.59 11.20
N GLY A 34 -11.82 -3.45 12.43
CA GLY A 34 -10.68 -4.22 12.94
C GLY A 34 -9.30 -3.76 12.48
N MET A 35 -9.20 -2.79 11.56
CA MET A 35 -7.92 -2.26 11.08
C MET A 35 -7.56 -0.96 11.80
N ALA A 36 -6.26 -0.75 12.07
CA ALA A 36 -5.77 0.54 12.54
C ALA A 36 -5.57 1.49 11.35
N LEU A 37 -5.78 2.80 11.57
CA LEU A 37 -5.74 3.82 10.53
C LEU A 37 -4.75 4.92 10.89
N PHE A 38 -3.93 5.29 9.92
CA PHE A 38 -3.08 6.48 9.98
C PHE A 38 -3.41 7.35 8.78
N GLU A 39 -3.71 8.63 9.01
CA GLU A 39 -4.05 9.58 7.94
C GLU A 39 -3.10 10.75 7.98
N LEU A 40 -2.79 11.28 6.79
CA LEU A 40 -1.92 12.42 6.62
C LEU A 40 -2.40 13.27 5.44
N ASN A 41 -2.44 14.58 5.62
CA ASN A 41 -2.67 15.50 4.50
C ASN A 41 -1.32 15.80 3.83
N ILE A 42 -1.22 15.51 2.54
CA ILE A 42 -0.04 15.77 1.73
C ILE A 42 -0.32 16.94 0.82
N LYS A 43 0.52 17.97 0.90
CA LYS A 43 0.51 19.09 -0.03
C LYS A 43 1.61 18.86 -1.07
N THR A 44 1.21 18.78 -2.34
CA THR A 44 2.13 18.57 -3.46
C THR A 44 2.85 19.86 -3.86
N SER A 45 3.90 19.74 -4.67
CA SER A 45 4.65 20.86 -5.26
C SER A 45 3.76 21.82 -6.07
N ARG A 46 2.65 21.32 -6.61
CA ARG A 46 1.62 22.11 -7.34
C ARG A 46 0.56 22.73 -6.42
N ASN A 47 0.78 22.74 -5.10
CA ASN A 47 -0.12 23.25 -4.07
C ASN A 47 -1.47 22.50 -3.91
N ASN A 48 -1.61 21.35 -4.55
CA ASN A 48 -2.78 20.49 -4.41
C ASN A 48 -2.69 19.66 -3.12
N VAL A 49 -3.77 19.62 -2.33
CA VAL A 49 -3.80 18.90 -1.05
C VAL A 49 -4.59 17.60 -1.18
N TYR A 50 -3.93 16.51 -0.88
CA TYR A 50 -4.47 15.16 -0.85
C TYR A 50 -4.52 14.66 0.59
N ARG A 51 -5.35 13.64 0.85
CA ARG A 51 -5.29 12.89 2.10
C ARG A 51 -4.98 11.43 1.82
N LEU A 52 -3.84 10.98 2.33
CA LEU A 52 -3.44 9.58 2.32
C LEU A 52 -3.92 8.89 3.59
N ARG A 53 -4.24 7.61 3.47
CA ARG A 53 -4.58 6.74 4.59
C ARG A 53 -3.84 5.42 4.46
N ILE A 54 -3.16 5.04 5.53
CA ILE A 54 -2.63 3.70 5.73
C ILE A 54 -3.66 2.88 6.52
N LEU A 55 -4.00 1.70 6.02
CA LEU A 55 -4.85 0.70 6.70
C LEU A 55 -3.96 -0.47 7.13
N VAL A 56 -3.90 -0.71 8.44
CA VAL A 56 -3.06 -1.77 9.02
C VAL A 56 -3.93 -2.93 9.49
N GLY A 57 -3.78 -4.09 8.85
CA GLY A 57 -4.46 -5.33 9.20
C GLY A 57 -3.81 -6.07 10.38
N GLU A 58 -4.48 -7.12 10.85
CA GLU A 58 -4.08 -7.88 12.04
C GLU A 58 -2.75 -8.63 11.88
N ASN A 59 -2.38 -8.98 10.64
CA ASN A 59 -1.15 -9.69 10.32
C ASN A 59 0.09 -8.78 10.27
N TYR A 60 -0.03 -7.48 10.53
CA TYR A 60 1.10 -6.57 10.54
C TYR A 60 2.09 -6.90 11.68
N PRO A 61 3.42 -6.83 11.46
CA PRO A 61 4.12 -6.40 10.25
C PRO A 61 4.46 -7.54 9.27
N LYS A 62 3.92 -8.75 9.43
CA LYS A 62 4.18 -9.85 8.48
C LYS A 62 3.52 -9.60 7.12
N GLN A 63 2.43 -8.86 7.09
CA GLN A 63 1.76 -8.43 5.86
C GLN A 63 1.92 -6.92 5.70
N LEU A 64 2.18 -6.46 4.47
CA LEU A 64 2.19 -5.03 4.16
C LEU A 64 0.82 -4.38 4.46
N PRO A 65 0.78 -3.10 4.89
CA PRO A 65 -0.47 -2.38 5.01
C PRO A 65 -1.00 -1.94 3.63
N ASP A 66 -2.26 -1.49 3.57
CA ASP A 66 -2.78 -0.83 2.37
C ASP A 66 -2.52 0.69 2.46
N LEU A 67 -2.20 1.32 1.33
CA LEU A 67 -2.08 2.78 1.21
C LEU A 67 -3.10 3.30 0.19
N VAL A 68 -3.98 4.19 0.60
CA VAL A 68 -5.08 4.69 -0.26
C VAL A 68 -5.17 6.21 -0.29
N VAL A 69 -5.64 6.74 -1.42
CA VAL A 69 -6.01 8.15 -1.55
C VAL A 69 -7.47 8.32 -1.11
N CYS A 70 -7.70 8.95 0.04
CA CYS A 70 -9.04 9.09 0.63
C CYS A 70 -9.67 10.48 0.41
N ALA A 71 -8.87 11.48 0.06
CA ALA A 71 -9.35 12.77 -0.44
C ALA A 71 -8.39 13.31 -1.50
N SER A 72 -8.92 13.95 -2.53
CA SER A 72 -8.16 14.58 -3.61
C SER A 72 -8.87 15.86 -4.08
N PRO A 73 -8.14 16.86 -4.61
CA PRO A 73 -8.75 18.08 -5.17
C PRO A 73 -9.61 17.81 -6.42
N LYS A 74 -9.32 16.72 -7.14
CA LYS A 74 -10.08 16.27 -8.32
C LYS A 74 -10.51 14.82 -8.11
N PRO A 75 -11.60 14.36 -8.75
CA PRO A 75 -11.96 12.95 -8.69
C PRO A 75 -10.79 12.07 -9.15
N MET A 76 -10.43 11.07 -8.35
CA MET A 76 -9.43 10.08 -8.75
C MET A 76 -9.95 9.26 -9.94
N PRO A 77 -9.06 8.85 -10.87
CA PRO A 77 -9.43 8.06 -12.03
C PRO A 77 -10.02 6.72 -11.61
N LYS A 78 -10.98 6.24 -12.42
CA LYS A 78 -11.71 4.98 -12.21
C LYS A 78 -11.65 4.04 -13.40
N SER A 79 -10.96 4.42 -14.48
CA SER A 79 -10.78 3.55 -15.64
C SER A 79 -9.99 2.29 -15.25
N LEU A 80 -10.13 1.22 -16.04
CA LEU A 80 -9.47 -0.07 -15.79
C LEU A 80 -7.95 0.05 -15.65
N GLU A 81 -7.36 1.02 -16.33
CA GLU A 81 -5.92 1.31 -16.24
C GLU A 81 -5.46 1.67 -14.81
N TRP A 82 -6.33 2.23 -13.97
CA TRP A 82 -6.02 2.61 -12.58
C TRP A 82 -6.49 1.59 -11.56
N GLN A 83 -6.82 0.38 -12.01
CA GLN A 83 -7.34 -0.71 -11.18
C GLN A 83 -6.34 -1.87 -11.10
N GLY A 84 -5.14 -1.61 -10.59
CA GLY A 84 -4.17 -2.67 -10.32
C GLY A 84 -3.15 -2.90 -11.42
N THR A 85 -2.69 -1.84 -12.10
CA THR A 85 -1.69 -1.96 -13.16
C THR A 85 -0.31 -1.52 -12.68
N HIS A 86 0.71 -2.18 -13.22
CA HIS A 86 2.11 -1.78 -13.02
C HIS A 86 2.38 -0.38 -13.57
N THR A 87 1.80 -0.02 -14.72
CA THR A 87 2.01 1.26 -15.39
C THR A 87 1.56 2.45 -14.55
N THR A 88 0.48 2.30 -13.76
CA THR A 88 -0.03 3.38 -12.88
C THR A 88 0.44 3.27 -11.44
N HIS A 89 1.23 2.24 -11.10
CA HIS A 89 1.62 1.93 -9.73
C HIS A 89 0.41 1.88 -8.79
N THR A 90 -0.66 1.21 -9.21
CA THR A 90 -1.86 1.00 -8.40
C THR A 90 -2.09 -0.46 -8.08
N TRP A 91 -2.83 -0.73 -7.00
CA TRP A 91 -3.47 -2.01 -6.74
C TRP A 91 -4.97 -1.91 -7.06
N PRO A 92 -5.71 -3.03 -7.17
CA PRO A 92 -7.16 -3.00 -7.21
C PRO A 92 -7.72 -2.15 -6.06
N GLN A 93 -8.84 -1.47 -6.30
CA GLN A 93 -9.37 -0.51 -5.34
C GLN A 93 -9.67 -1.17 -3.98
N LYS A 94 -9.33 -0.45 -2.92
CA LYS A 94 -9.63 -0.85 -1.54
C LYS A 94 -10.73 0.02 -0.98
N HIS A 95 -11.86 -0.59 -0.62
CA HIS A 95 -13.03 0.13 -0.10
C HIS A 95 -13.53 1.26 -1.03
N GLY A 96 -13.44 1.07 -2.35
CA GLY A 96 -13.83 2.06 -3.35
C GLY A 96 -12.86 3.25 -3.48
N LEU A 97 -11.68 3.15 -2.86
CA LEU A 97 -10.61 4.14 -2.95
C LEU A 97 -9.48 3.62 -3.82
N LEU A 98 -8.80 4.54 -4.50
CA LEU A 98 -7.59 4.22 -5.26
C LEU A 98 -6.49 3.77 -4.29
N GLN A 99 -5.96 2.57 -4.53
CA GLN A 99 -4.89 1.98 -3.74
C GLN A 99 -3.56 2.14 -4.48
N ILE A 100 -2.56 2.69 -3.79
CA ILE A 100 -1.22 2.90 -4.31
C ILE A 100 -0.40 1.62 -4.11
N CYS A 101 0.36 1.23 -5.14
CA CYS A 101 1.37 0.19 -5.05
C CYS A 101 2.71 0.84 -4.67
N PHE A 102 3.23 0.50 -3.48
CA PHE A 102 4.41 1.16 -2.91
C PHE A 102 5.54 0.22 -2.50
N TYR A 103 5.27 -1.08 -2.23
CA TYR A 103 6.24 -2.17 -2.02
C TYR A 103 5.68 -3.50 -2.52
N ARG A 104 6.58 -4.40 -2.94
CA ARG A 104 6.28 -5.84 -3.06
C ARG A 104 6.38 -6.50 -1.68
N GLN A 105 5.57 -7.53 -1.45
CA GLN A 105 5.53 -8.23 -0.15
C GLN A 105 6.90 -8.82 0.25
N VAL A 106 7.66 -9.36 -0.71
CA VAL A 106 9.00 -9.89 -0.46
C VAL A 106 9.99 -8.83 0.03
N CYS A 107 9.95 -7.62 -0.53
CA CYS A 107 10.80 -6.50 -0.10
C CYS A 107 10.38 -5.99 1.28
N TRP A 108 9.07 -5.94 1.55
CA TRP A 108 8.51 -5.53 2.84
C TRP A 108 9.03 -6.39 4.00
N GLU A 109 8.99 -7.72 3.84
CA GLU A 109 9.44 -8.67 4.86
C GLU A 109 10.94 -8.54 5.18
N LYS A 110 11.77 -8.20 4.18
CA LYS A 110 13.24 -8.12 4.32
C LYS A 110 13.74 -6.80 4.91
N GLN A 111 13.06 -5.68 4.63
CA GLN A 111 13.63 -4.34 4.87
C GLN A 111 13.17 -3.65 6.17
N ASN A 112 12.35 -4.31 7.02
CA ASN A 112 11.81 -3.75 8.27
C ASN A 112 11.26 -2.31 8.09
N ILE A 113 10.49 -2.13 7.02
CA ILE A 113 9.98 -0.84 6.57
C ILE A 113 9.00 -0.26 7.61
N ARG A 114 9.02 1.06 7.78
CA ARG A 114 8.16 1.80 8.72
C ARG A 114 7.03 2.51 8.02
N LEU A 115 5.96 2.84 8.75
CA LEU A 115 4.80 3.54 8.18
C LEU A 115 5.14 4.94 7.63
N CYS A 116 6.14 5.62 8.17
CA CYS A 116 6.61 6.88 7.59
C CYS A 116 7.16 6.70 6.16
N GLN A 117 7.88 5.62 5.91
CA GLN A 117 8.41 5.30 4.58
C GLN A 117 7.28 4.93 3.60
N VAL A 118 6.18 4.37 4.12
CA VAL A 118 4.97 4.13 3.31
C VAL A 118 4.33 5.47 2.89
N PHE A 119 4.24 6.44 3.79
CA PHE A 119 3.76 7.79 3.41
C PHE A 119 4.70 8.50 2.45
N GLU A 120 6.02 8.41 2.64
CA GLU A 120 7.03 8.96 1.70
C GLU A 120 6.82 8.40 0.28
N LYS A 121 6.49 7.12 0.13
CA LYS A 121 6.13 6.53 -1.16
C LYS A 121 4.81 7.07 -1.72
N GLY A 122 3.83 7.29 -0.87
CA GLY A 122 2.59 7.95 -1.26
C GLY A 122 2.80 9.39 -1.73
N GLU A 123 3.68 10.14 -1.07
CA GLU A 123 4.07 11.49 -1.48
C GLU A 123 4.72 11.48 -2.87
N GLN A 124 5.68 10.59 -3.12
CA GLN A 124 6.30 10.42 -4.43
C GLN A 124 5.28 10.06 -5.52
N TRP A 125 4.34 9.16 -5.22
CA TRP A 125 3.28 8.80 -6.15
C TRP A 125 2.36 9.99 -6.47
N LEU A 126 2.01 10.81 -5.47
CA LEU A 126 1.18 12.00 -5.68
C LEU A 126 1.89 13.06 -6.54
N GLU A 127 3.19 13.26 -6.37
CA GLU A 127 3.98 14.15 -7.23
C GLU A 127 4.02 13.64 -8.68
N ALA A 128 4.27 12.35 -8.88
CA ALA A 128 4.22 11.73 -10.19
C ALA A 128 2.83 11.85 -10.83
N TYR A 129 1.76 11.65 -10.05
CA TYR A 129 0.38 11.80 -10.50
C TYR A 129 0.07 13.24 -10.94
N GLU A 130 0.48 14.24 -10.17
CA GLU A 130 0.33 15.65 -10.54
C GLU A 130 1.08 16.00 -11.83
N GLU A 131 2.28 15.45 -12.03
CA GLU A 131 3.07 15.64 -13.24
C GLU A 131 2.44 14.91 -14.45
N HIS A 132 1.91 13.70 -14.26
CA HIS A 132 1.12 12.97 -15.25
C HIS A 132 -0.10 13.79 -15.69
N LEU A 133 -0.86 14.35 -14.74
CA LEU A 133 -2.03 15.19 -15.07
C LEU A 133 -1.65 16.46 -15.84
N ALA A 134 -0.47 17.02 -15.57
CA ALA A 134 -0.02 18.26 -16.20
C ALA A 134 0.57 18.06 -17.60
N THR A 135 1.24 16.92 -17.84
CA THR A 135 2.04 16.71 -19.06
C THR A 135 1.55 15.55 -19.93
N GLY A 136 0.76 14.64 -19.37
CA GLY A 136 0.39 13.38 -20.01
C GLY A 136 1.49 12.31 -20.01
N LYS A 137 2.65 12.57 -19.38
CA LYS A 137 3.72 11.56 -19.28
C LYS A 137 3.26 10.33 -18.49
N PRO A 138 3.62 9.10 -18.92
CA PRO A 138 3.27 7.88 -18.19
C PRO A 138 3.75 7.88 -16.74
N MET A 139 2.97 7.27 -15.84
CA MET A 139 3.29 7.22 -14.41
C MET A 139 4.55 6.39 -14.10
N ASP A 140 4.79 5.31 -14.83
CA ASP A 140 5.94 4.42 -14.71
C ASP A 140 7.26 5.03 -15.21
N GLU A 141 7.19 6.03 -16.10
CA GLU A 141 8.35 6.87 -16.45
C GLU A 141 8.70 7.87 -15.33
N LEU A 142 7.68 8.39 -14.64
CA LEU A 142 7.84 9.40 -13.59
C LEU A 142 8.19 8.80 -12.23
N LEU A 143 7.72 7.59 -11.96
CA LEU A 143 7.93 6.85 -10.73
C LEU A 143 8.56 5.50 -11.07
N PRO A 144 9.89 5.42 -11.24
CA PRO A 144 10.52 4.18 -11.65
C PRO A 144 10.22 3.05 -10.66
N PRO A 145 9.97 1.83 -11.15
CA PRO A 145 9.66 0.70 -10.30
C PRO A 145 10.82 0.42 -9.35
N MET A 146 10.49 -0.04 -8.14
CA MET A 146 11.49 -0.68 -7.31
C MET A 146 11.78 -2.04 -7.92
N GLU A 147 12.96 -2.19 -8.51
CA GLU A 147 13.41 -3.45 -9.04
C GLU A 147 13.73 -4.40 -7.87
N PRO A 148 12.99 -5.51 -7.72
CA PRO A 148 13.38 -6.55 -6.79
C PRO A 148 14.74 -7.12 -7.22
N THR A 149 15.54 -7.62 -6.27
CA THR A 149 16.71 -8.42 -6.67
C THR A 149 16.24 -9.69 -7.38
N GLU A 150 17.10 -10.32 -8.19
CA GLU A 150 16.78 -11.59 -8.86
C GLU A 150 16.24 -12.63 -7.86
N GLU A 151 16.84 -12.73 -6.68
CA GLU A 151 16.38 -13.63 -5.61
C GLU A 151 14.96 -13.30 -5.11
N GLU A 152 14.62 -12.02 -4.99
CA GLU A 152 13.30 -11.57 -4.58
C GLU A 152 12.25 -11.86 -5.66
N PHE A 153 12.61 -11.69 -6.93
CA PHE A 153 11.76 -12.03 -8.07
C PHE A 153 11.45 -13.54 -8.10
N GLN A 154 12.49 -14.38 -8.00
CA GLN A 154 12.35 -15.84 -7.98
C GLN A 154 11.52 -16.34 -6.78
N GLU A 155 11.65 -15.71 -5.62
CA GLU A 155 10.80 -16.03 -4.45
C GLU A 155 9.33 -15.69 -4.68
N GLU A 156 9.04 -14.56 -5.31
CA GLU A 156 7.67 -14.16 -5.62
C GLU A 156 7.03 -15.08 -6.66
N GLU A 157 7.76 -15.48 -7.70
CA GLU A 157 7.30 -16.47 -8.68
C GLU A 157 7.02 -17.83 -8.03
N ARG A 158 7.89 -18.29 -7.12
CA ARG A 158 7.64 -19.52 -6.35
C ARG A 158 6.38 -19.44 -5.50
N ARG A 159 6.16 -18.32 -4.77
CA ARG A 159 4.95 -18.12 -3.97
C ARG A 159 3.69 -18.07 -4.83
N ARG A 160 3.76 -17.43 -6.00
CA ARG A 160 2.65 -17.38 -6.96
C ARG A 160 2.33 -18.78 -7.49
N ALA A 161 3.32 -19.55 -7.91
CA ALA A 161 3.14 -20.90 -8.39
C ALA A 161 2.56 -21.83 -7.31
N GLU A 162 3.03 -21.71 -6.06
CA GLU A 162 2.47 -22.46 -4.94
C GLU A 162 1.00 -22.08 -4.67
N TYR A 163 0.67 -20.79 -4.71
CA TYR A 163 -0.71 -20.32 -4.56
C TYR A 163 -1.62 -20.86 -5.67
N GLU A 164 -1.21 -20.73 -6.93
CA GLU A 164 -1.96 -21.25 -8.08
C GLU A 164 -2.16 -22.77 -8.00
N ARG A 165 -1.12 -23.51 -7.59
CA ARG A 165 -1.21 -24.94 -7.33
C ARG A 165 -2.22 -25.25 -6.22
N ARG A 166 -2.16 -24.55 -5.08
CA ARG A 166 -3.10 -24.75 -3.95
C ARG A 166 -4.54 -24.42 -4.33
N MET A 167 -4.75 -23.38 -5.15
CA MET A 167 -6.07 -23.03 -5.67
C MET A 167 -6.61 -24.09 -6.62
N ALA A 168 -5.77 -24.62 -7.52
CA ALA A 168 -6.16 -25.71 -8.40
C ALA A 168 -6.50 -27.00 -7.62
N GLU A 169 -5.72 -27.34 -6.59
CA GLU A 169 -6.01 -28.47 -5.68
C GLU A 169 -7.34 -28.26 -4.92
N PHE A 170 -7.65 -27.01 -4.52
CA PHE A 170 -8.90 -26.66 -3.86
C PHE A 170 -10.10 -26.79 -4.82
N ASP A 171 -9.98 -26.26 -6.04
CA ASP A 171 -11.02 -26.33 -7.06
C ASP A 171 -11.32 -27.79 -7.46
N GLN A 172 -10.29 -28.64 -7.60
CA GLN A 172 -10.48 -30.07 -7.82
C GLN A 172 -11.23 -30.76 -6.68
N LYS A 173 -10.95 -30.39 -5.41
CA LYS A 173 -11.66 -30.95 -4.26
C LYS A 173 -13.12 -30.52 -4.19
N ILE A 174 -13.43 -29.27 -4.54
CA ILE A 174 -14.80 -28.74 -4.58
C ILE A 174 -15.59 -29.35 -5.75
N LEU A 175 -14.98 -29.46 -6.94
CA LEU A 175 -15.62 -30.02 -8.13
C LEU A 175 -15.72 -31.56 -8.09
N GLY A 176 -14.85 -32.22 -7.33
CA GLY A 176 -14.88 -33.67 -7.08
C GLY A 176 -15.78 -34.13 -5.92
N LEU A 177 -16.51 -33.21 -5.27
CA LEU A 177 -17.48 -33.49 -4.20
C LEU A 177 -18.93 -33.61 -4.72
N LYS A 178 -19.13 -34.13 -5.94
CA LYS A 178 -20.45 -34.52 -6.47
C LYS A 178 -20.64 -36.02 -6.43
#